data_AF-P0DP70-F1
#
_entry.id   AF-P0DP70-F1
#
_cell.length_a   1.000
_cell.length_b   1.000
_cell.length_c   1.000
_cell.angle_alpha   90.00
_cell.angle_beta   90.00
_cell.angle_gamma   90.00
#
_symmetry.space_group_name_H-M   'P 1'
#
loop_
_entity.id
_entity.type
_entity.pdbx_description
1 polymer ?
#
loop_
_entity_poly.entity_id
_entity_poly.type
_entity_poly.pdbx_seq_one_letter_code
_entity_poly.pdbx_strand_id
1 'polypeptide(L)'
;MLALFIHTTGVLSKLLSEAVEAIEPGPVEGIRATGANKLEEILYGVLPQVMPLLISYSLYRFESNVRSATVVGMVGAGGIGVTLWEAIRGFQFQQTCALMVLIIVTVSLLDFLSQRLRKHFI
;
A
#
# COMPACT_ATOMS: atom_id res chain seq x y z
N MET A 1 16.15 -1.97 0.77
CA MET A 1 15.02 -1.02 0.83
C MET A 1 14.79 -0.21 -0.45
N LEU A 2 15.81 0.47 -1.03
CA LEU A 2 15.61 1.31 -2.22
C LEU A 2 14.98 0.57 -3.42
N ALA A 3 15.41 -0.68 -3.68
CA ALA A 3 14.82 -1.50 -4.74
C ALA A 3 13.31 -1.74 -4.54
N LEU A 4 12.88 -1.99 -3.30
CA LEU A 4 11.47 -2.16 -2.96
C LEU A 4 10.70 -0.86 -3.17
N PHE A 5 11.26 0.28 -2.74
CA PHE A 5 10.64 1.59 -2.96
C PHE A 5 10.45 1.92 -4.44
N ILE A 6 11.49 1.76 -5.26
CA ILE A 6 11.42 2.01 -6.71
C ILE A 6 10.36 1.12 -7.35
N HIS A 7 10.37 -0.18 -7.01
CA HIS A 7 9.39 -1.13 -7.52
C HIS A 7 7.96 -0.74 -7.12
N THR A 8 7.71 -0.44 -5.84
CA THR A 8 6.37 -0.06 -5.37
C THR A 8 5.88 1.21 -6.05
N THR A 9 6.71 2.24 -6.14
CA THR A 9 6.34 3.52 -6.75
C THR A 9 6.05 3.34 -8.25
N GLY A 10 6.85 2.55 -8.96
CA GLY A 10 6.61 2.26 -10.38
C GLY A 10 5.29 1.52 -10.60
N VAL A 11 5.03 0.47 -9.82
CA VAL A 11 3.76 -0.28 -9.91
C VAL A 11 2.57 0.60 -9.53
N LEU A 12 2.68 1.40 -8.47
CA LEU A 12 1.61 2.30 -8.05
C LEU A 12 1.32 3.34 -9.14
N SER A 13 2.35 3.95 -9.74
CA SER A 13 2.17 4.90 -10.85
C SER A 13 1.42 4.27 -12.04
N LYS A 14 1.77 3.03 -12.40
CA LYS A 14 1.11 2.31 -13.49
C LYS A 14 -0.35 2.00 -13.16
N LEU A 15 -0.63 1.50 -11.95
CA LEU A 15 -1.99 1.22 -11.48
C LEU A 15 -2.84 2.50 -11.39
N LEU A 16 -2.24 3.64 -11.07
CA LEU A 16 -2.94 4.93 -11.06
C LEU A 16 -3.27 5.43 -12.46
N SER A 17 -2.38 5.24 -13.43
CA SER A 17 -2.70 5.54 -14.83
C SER A 17 -3.90 4.71 -15.30
N GLU A 18 -3.87 3.40 -15.06
CA GLU A 18 -4.98 2.51 -15.42
C GLU A 18 -6.28 2.90 -14.70
N ALA A 19 -6.20 3.28 -13.43
CA ALA A 19 -7.35 3.75 -12.67
C ALA A 19 -7.94 5.05 -13.24
N VAL A 20 -7.10 5.97 -13.69
CA VAL A 20 -7.52 7.24 -14.32
C VAL A 20 -8.10 7.02 -15.72
N GLU A 21 -7.53 6.09 -16.48
CA GLU A 21 -8.01 5.72 -17.82
C GLU A 21 -9.36 4.96 -17.79
N ALA A 22 -9.64 4.25 -16.69
CA ALA A 22 -10.87 3.47 -16.51
C ALA A 22 -12.05 4.26 -15.91
N ILE A 23 -11.90 5.56 -15.70
CA ILE A 23 -12.93 6.45 -15.13
C ILE A 23 -14.16 6.50 -16.04
N GLU A 24 -15.35 6.57 -15.44
CA GLU A 24 -16.57 6.82 -16.20
C GLU A 24 -16.64 8.28 -16.65
N PRO A 25 -16.82 8.55 -17.96
CA PRO A 25 -16.81 9.92 -18.49
C PRO A 25 -18.04 10.72 -18.01
N GLY A 26 -19.17 10.05 -17.76
CA GLY A 26 -20.45 10.68 -17.43
C GLY A 26 -20.40 11.69 -16.27
N PRO A 27 -19.90 11.35 -15.08
CA PRO A 27 -19.73 12.30 -13.98
C PRO A 27 -18.84 13.50 -14.35
N VAL A 28 -17.79 13.28 -15.16
CA VAL A 28 -16.88 14.35 -15.59
C VAL A 28 -17.58 15.30 -16.57
N GLU A 29 -18.33 14.76 -17.53
CA GLU A 29 -19.14 15.58 -18.44
C GLU A 29 -20.25 16.35 -17.73
N GLY A 30 -20.87 15.74 -16.70
CA GLY A 30 -21.88 16.39 -15.88
C GLY A 30 -21.34 17.62 -15.16
N ILE A 31 -20.13 17.53 -14.59
CA ILE A 31 -19.44 18.67 -13.98
C ILE A 31 -19.04 19.70 -15.04
N ARG A 32 -18.53 19.28 -16.21
CA ARG A 32 -18.21 20.22 -17.29
C ARG A 32 -19.43 21.01 -17.78
N ALA A 33 -20.60 20.39 -17.82
CA ALA A 33 -21.84 21.04 -18.25
C ALA A 33 -22.30 22.17 -17.31
N THR A 34 -21.83 22.21 -16.06
CA THR A 34 -22.13 23.31 -15.13
C THR A 34 -21.28 24.56 -15.39
N GLY A 35 -20.30 24.48 -16.30
CA GLY A 35 -19.32 25.55 -16.53
C GLY A 35 -18.10 25.46 -15.61
N ALA A 36 -17.89 24.32 -14.94
CA ALA A 36 -16.72 24.07 -14.11
C ALA A 36 -15.41 24.22 -14.90
N ASN A 37 -14.38 24.73 -14.25
CA ASN A 37 -13.04 24.80 -14.84
C ASN A 37 -12.32 23.44 -14.73
N LYS A 38 -11.23 23.26 -15.50
CA LYS A 38 -10.48 21.99 -15.57
C LYS A 38 -10.03 21.44 -14.21
N LEU A 39 -9.69 22.32 -13.27
CA LEU A 39 -9.29 21.90 -11.91
C LEU A 39 -10.48 21.34 -11.12
N GLU A 40 -11.67 21.91 -11.29
CA GLU A 40 -12.89 21.44 -10.64
C GLU A 40 -13.36 20.12 -11.26
N GLU A 41 -13.24 19.97 -12.58
CA GLU A 41 -13.45 18.68 -13.25
C GLU A 41 -12.55 17.57 -12.68
N ILE A 42 -11.27 17.87 -12.46
CA ILE A 42 -10.34 16.89 -11.87
C ILE A 42 -10.69 16.59 -10.41
N LEU A 43 -10.94 17.61 -9.59
CA LEU A 43 -11.17 17.44 -8.16
C LEU A 43 -12.52 16.80 -7.82
N TYR A 44 -13.57 17.06 -8.62
CA TYR A 44 -14.93 16.59 -8.35
C TYR A 44 -15.44 15.54 -9.33
N GLY A 45 -14.87 15.45 -10.53
CA GLY A 45 -15.22 14.42 -11.52
C GLY A 45 -14.29 13.22 -11.47
N VAL A 46 -12.97 13.46 -11.51
CA VAL A 46 -11.94 12.41 -11.68
C VAL A 46 -11.52 11.84 -10.33
N LEU A 47 -11.07 12.70 -9.41
CA LEU A 47 -10.47 12.31 -8.15
C LEU A 47 -11.40 11.41 -7.31
N PRO A 48 -12.71 11.72 -7.14
CA PRO A 48 -13.59 10.88 -6.33
C PRO A 48 -13.77 9.46 -6.89
N GLN A 49 -13.66 9.29 -8.22
CA GLN A 49 -13.75 7.97 -8.86
C GLN A 49 -12.48 7.14 -8.65
N VAL A 50 -11.31 7.77 -8.70
CA VAL A 50 -10.01 7.08 -8.55
C VAL A 50 -9.63 6.84 -7.08
N MET A 51 -10.09 7.70 -6.18
CA MET A 51 -9.71 7.67 -4.75
C MET A 51 -9.91 6.32 -4.06
N PRO A 52 -11.06 5.63 -4.18
CA PRO A 52 -11.26 4.32 -3.55
C PRO A 52 -10.21 3.30 -4.00
N LEU A 53 -9.87 3.32 -5.29
CA LEU A 53 -8.92 2.41 -5.89
C LEU A 53 -7.47 2.76 -5.52
N LEU A 54 -7.12 4.05 -5.54
CA LEU A 54 -5.83 4.57 -5.08
C LEU A 54 -5.56 4.17 -3.62
N ILE A 55 -6.53 4.34 -2.72
CA ILE A 55 -6.40 3.96 -1.31
C ILE A 55 -6.22 2.44 -1.18
N SER A 56 -7.04 1.67 -1.88
CA SER A 56 -6.95 0.20 -1.89
C SER A 56 -5.58 -0.29 -2.33
N TYR A 57 -5.05 0.22 -3.44
CA TYR A 57 -3.73 -0.15 -3.94
C TYR A 57 -2.61 0.31 -3.02
N SER A 58 -2.70 1.52 -2.48
CA SER A 58 -1.69 2.07 -1.56
C SER A 58 -1.59 1.23 -0.28
N LEU A 59 -2.73 0.89 0.33
CA LEU A 59 -2.77 0.03 1.53
C LEU A 59 -2.21 -1.37 1.24
N TYR A 60 -2.64 -1.99 0.14
CA TYR A 60 -2.14 -3.31 -0.26
C TYR A 60 -0.62 -3.31 -0.53
N ARG A 61 -0.10 -2.26 -1.17
CA ARG A 61 1.33 -2.12 -1.42
C ARG A 61 2.11 -1.84 -0.15
N PHE A 62 1.58 -1.02 0.76
CA PHE A 62 2.18 -0.76 2.06
C PHE A 62 2.31 -2.05 2.89
N GLU A 63 1.23 -2.82 3.00
CA GLU A 63 1.20 -4.11 3.67
C GLU A 63 2.22 -5.10 3.07
N SER A 64 2.20 -5.24 1.73
CA SER A 64 3.14 -6.09 1.00
C SER A 64 4.60 -5.65 1.20
N ASN A 65 4.85 -4.34 1.29
CA ASN A 65 6.18 -3.81 1.56
C ASN A 65 6.66 -4.12 2.98
N VAL A 66 5.80 -4.04 3.99
CA VAL A 66 6.15 -4.41 5.38
C VAL A 66 6.52 -5.89 5.47
N ARG A 67 5.75 -6.76 4.80
CA ARG A 67 6.04 -8.20 4.71
C ARG A 67 7.37 -8.45 4.00
N SER A 68 7.59 -7.78 2.87
CA SER A 68 8.81 -7.89 2.08
C SER A 68 10.04 -7.36 2.82
N ALA A 69 9.91 -6.30 3.62
CA ALA A 69 10.99 -5.76 4.45
C ALA A 69 11.45 -6.75 5.53
N THR A 70 10.56 -7.63 6.00
CA THR A 70 10.94 -8.70 6.94
C THR A 70 11.80 -9.75 6.23
N VAL A 71 11.39 -10.21 5.05
CA VAL A 71 12.12 -11.23 4.29
C VAL A 71 13.45 -10.67 3.76
N VAL A 72 13.41 -9.51 3.12
CA VAL A 72 14.58 -8.84 2.53
C VAL A 72 15.51 -8.31 3.63
N GLY A 73 14.99 -8.00 4.82
CA GLY A 73 15.79 -7.67 5.99
C GLY A 73 16.65 -8.84 6.48
N MET A 74 16.17 -10.09 6.37
CA MET A 74 16.95 -11.27 6.77
C MET A 74 18.20 -11.48 5.91
N VAL A 75 18.18 -11.07 4.64
CA VAL A 75 19.35 -11.11 3.74
C VAL A 75 20.25 -9.87 3.88
N GLY A 76 19.99 -9.00 4.87
CA GLY A 76 20.84 -7.85 5.20
C GLY A 76 20.49 -6.54 4.49
N ALA A 77 19.36 -6.46 3.77
CA ALA A 77 18.97 -5.23 3.07
C ALA A 77 18.32 -4.16 3.98
N GLY A 78 18.40 -4.33 5.29
CA GLY A 78 17.85 -3.48 6.35
C GLY A 78 16.40 -3.81 6.73
N GLY A 79 16.00 -3.40 7.94
CA GLY A 79 14.64 -3.56 8.47
C GLY A 79 14.52 -4.58 9.61
N ILE A 80 13.29 -4.86 10.05
CA ILE A 80 13.01 -5.74 11.20
C ILE A 80 13.48 -7.19 10.99
N GLY A 81 13.63 -7.62 9.74
CA GLY A 81 14.19 -8.92 9.38
C GLY A 81 15.63 -9.11 9.83
N VAL A 82 16.40 -8.04 10.00
CA VAL A 82 17.78 -8.09 10.50
C VAL A 82 17.79 -8.60 11.94
N THR A 83 16.93 -8.08 12.80
CA THR A 83 16.82 -8.52 14.21
C THR A 83 16.35 -9.97 14.33
N LEU A 84 15.43 -10.39 13.46
CA LEU A 84 15.02 -11.80 13.39
C LEU A 84 16.19 -12.70 12.99
N TRP A 85 16.96 -12.28 11.98
CA TRP A 85 18.14 -13.01 11.51
C TRP A 85 19.25 -13.09 12.58
N GLU A 86 19.48 -12.01 13.32
CA GLU A 86 20.43 -11.97 14.44
C GLU A 86 20.01 -12.93 15.56
N ALA A 87 18.73 -12.93 15.95
CA ALA A 87 18.22 -13.85 16.98
C ALA A 87 18.36 -15.32 16.57
N ILE A 88 18.10 -15.64 15.29
CA ILE A 88 18.28 -16.98 14.72
C ILE A 88 19.77 -17.38 14.77
N ARG A 89 20.67 -16.50 14.32
CA ARG A 89 22.12 -16.76 14.32
C ARG A 89 22.71 -16.87 15.73
N GLY A 90 22.14 -16.16 16.69
CA GLY A 90 22.51 -16.25 18.09
C GLY A 90 21.96 -17.48 18.80
N PHE A 91 21.23 -18.37 18.10
CA PHE A 91 20.51 -19.50 18.69
C PHE A 91 19.56 -19.08 19.83
N GLN A 92 19.07 -17.85 19.78
CA GLN A 92 18.14 -17.29 20.76
C GLN A 92 16.71 -17.69 20.37
N PHE A 93 16.37 -18.96 20.57
CA PHE A 93 15.09 -19.52 20.16
C PHE A 93 13.90 -18.81 20.81
N GLN A 94 14.00 -18.44 22.07
CA GLN A 94 12.97 -17.68 22.79
C GLN A 94 12.72 -16.31 22.12
N GLN A 95 13.79 -15.58 21.80
CA GLN A 95 13.68 -14.27 21.14
C GLN A 95 13.16 -14.42 19.70
N THR A 96 13.61 -15.45 18.99
CA THR A 96 13.15 -15.77 17.63
C THR A 96 11.64 -16.02 17.62
N CYS A 97 11.13 -16.86 18.53
CA CYS A 97 9.69 -17.11 18.67
C CYS A 97 8.91 -15.83 19.00
N ALA A 98 9.41 -15.01 19.93
CA ALA A 98 8.78 -13.74 20.27
C ALA A 98 8.71 -12.78 19.07
N LEU A 99 9.79 -12.66 18.30
CA LEU A 99 9.85 -11.83 17.09
C LEU A 99 8.92 -12.37 16.00
N MET A 100 8.85 -13.69 15.80
CA MET A 100 7.94 -14.29 14.83
C MET A 100 6.48 -14.00 15.19
N VAL A 101 6.08 -14.19 16.45
CA VAL A 101 4.72 -13.87 16.91
C VAL A 101 4.43 -12.38 16.74
N LEU A 102 5.37 -11.51 17.09
CA LEU A 102 5.23 -10.07 16.92
C LEU A 102 5.03 -9.68 15.44
N ILE A 103 5.83 -10.25 14.54
CA ILE A 103 5.71 -10.03 13.09
C ILE A 103 4.34 -10.50 12.60
N ILE A 104 3.91 -11.71 12.98
CA ILE A 104 2.61 -12.26 12.60
C ILE A 104 1.50 -11.33 13.08
N VAL A 105 1.49 -10.96 14.36
CA VAL A 105 0.48 -10.06 14.93
C VAL A 105 0.47 -8.70 14.23
N THR A 106 1.65 -8.12 13.98
CA THR A 106 1.78 -6.83 13.30
C THR A 106 1.23 -6.89 11.87
N VAL A 107 1.62 -7.91 11.10
CA VAL A 107 1.13 -8.10 9.72
C VAL A 107 -0.38 -8.37 9.73
N SER A 108 -0.87 -9.26 10.58
CA SER A 108 -2.31 -9.52 10.70
C SER A 108 -3.12 -8.29 11.11
N LEU A 109 -2.59 -7.44 12.00
CA LEU A 109 -3.21 -6.17 12.35
C LEU A 109 -3.24 -5.23 11.14
N LEU A 110 -2.13 -5.10 10.40
CA LEU A 110 -2.07 -4.27 9.19
C LEU A 110 -3.07 -4.75 8.12
N ASP A 111 -3.19 -6.06 7.91
CA ASP A 111 -4.16 -6.65 6.99
C ASP A 111 -5.60 -6.29 7.43
N PHE A 112 -5.91 -6.45 8.72
CA PHE A 112 -7.22 -6.14 9.29
C PHE A 112 -7.56 -4.63 9.21
N LEU A 113 -6.62 -3.75 9.55
CA LEU A 113 -6.79 -2.30 9.44
C LEU A 113 -6.98 -1.88 7.97
N SER A 114 -6.21 -2.46 7.06
CA SER A 114 -6.30 -2.19 5.62
C SER A 114 -7.66 -2.60 5.06
N GLN A 115 -8.20 -3.74 5.49
CA GLN A 115 -9.54 -4.18 5.12
C GLN A 115 -10.64 -3.26 5.68
N ARG A 116 -10.51 -2.83 6.94
CA ARG A 116 -11.45 -1.90 7.57
C ARG A 116 -11.46 -0.55 6.85
N LEU A 117 -10.30 0.00 6.52
CA LEU A 117 -10.18 1.26 5.78
C LEU A 117 -10.79 1.13 4.38
N ARG A 118 -10.52 0.04 3.66
CA ARG A 118 -11.11 -0.20 2.32
C ARG A 118 -12.63 -0.23 2.34
N LYS A 119 -13.24 -0.82 3.37
CA LYS A 119 -14.71 -0.84 3.55
C LYS A 119 -15.32 0.50 3.92
N HIS A 120 -14.51 1.49 4.31
CA HIS A 120 -14.99 2.83 4.62
C HIS A 120 -14.95 3.76 3.40
N PHE A 121 -14.02 3.50 2.47
CA PHE A 121 -13.87 4.29 1.24
C PHE A 121 -14.65 3.73 0.03
N ILE A 122 -15.15 2.50 0.13
CA ILE A 122 -16.08 1.86 -0.82
C ILE A 122 -17.44 1.81 -0.14
#